data_AF-A0A924N8C5-F1
#
_entry.id   AF-A0A924N8C5-F1
#
_cell.length_a   1.000
_cell.length_b   1.000
_cell.length_c   1.000
_cell.angle_alpha   90.00
_cell.angle_beta   90.00
_cell.angle_gamma   90.00
#
_symmetry.space_group_name_H-M   'P 1'
#
loop_
_entity.id
_entity.type
_entity.pdbx_description
1 polymer ?
#
loop_
_entity_poly.entity_id
_entity_poly.type
_entity_poly.pdbx_seq_one_letter_code
_entity_poly.pdbx_strand_id
1 'polypeptide(L)'
;MSHDSSHDPHHANVDHAAMGIEKEHPTWSTYWKVAVILTLITVVEVWIYYVPAIRDSRAFVPMLLIMSAVKFVTVVMFYMHLRYDHKLFRVLFTGPLIIAMTTIIGLMFLFGKLTLLK
;
A
#
# COMPACT_ATOMS: atom_id res chain seq x y z
N MET A 1 -5.86 -54.33 49.13
CA MET A 1 -5.20 -53.37 48.23
C MET A 1 -5.37 -51.97 48.79
N SER A 2 -4.33 -51.45 49.41
CA SER A 2 -4.23 -50.09 49.93
C SER A 2 -3.38 -49.24 48.99
N HIS A 3 -3.79 -47.97 48.86
CA HIS A 3 -3.08 -46.83 48.29
C HIS A 3 -1.54 -46.91 48.34
N ASP A 4 -0.89 -46.68 47.20
CA ASP A 4 0.42 -46.01 47.14
C ASP A 4 0.44 -45.17 45.86
N SER A 5 0.13 -43.89 46.01
CA SER A 5 0.35 -42.86 44.99
C SER A 5 1.68 -42.20 45.35
N SER A 6 2.77 -42.81 44.90
CA SER A 6 4.10 -42.27 45.08
C SER A 6 4.21 -40.97 44.29
N HIS A 7 4.20 -39.90 45.08
CA HIS A 7 4.36 -38.52 44.71
C HIS A 7 5.84 -38.29 44.40
N ASP A 8 6.21 -38.09 43.13
CA ASP A 8 7.53 -37.58 42.75
C ASP A 8 7.43 -36.06 42.55
N PRO A 9 7.99 -35.23 43.47
CA PRO A 9 8.06 -33.80 43.29
C PRO A 9 9.34 -33.47 42.52
N HIS A 10 9.36 -33.71 41.21
CA HIS A 10 10.37 -33.12 40.34
C HIS A 10 10.04 -31.64 40.11
N HIS A 11 10.37 -30.85 41.14
CA HIS A 11 10.60 -29.42 41.04
C HIS A 11 11.81 -29.18 40.12
N ALA A 12 11.57 -29.08 38.81
CA ALA A 12 12.40 -28.25 37.96
C ALA A 12 11.86 -26.82 38.12
N ASN A 13 12.49 -26.05 39.02
CA ASN A 13 12.38 -24.61 38.99
C ASN A 13 13.01 -24.14 37.67
N VAL A 14 12.20 -24.00 36.63
CA VAL A 14 12.62 -23.32 35.42
C VAL A 14 12.25 -21.86 35.63
N ASP A 15 13.21 -21.14 36.20
CA ASP A 15 13.25 -19.68 36.24
C ASP A 15 13.26 -19.19 34.78
N HIS A 16 12.09 -19.00 34.17
CA HIS A 16 11.93 -18.30 32.88
C HIS A 16 11.98 -16.78 33.12
N ALA A 17 12.97 -16.33 33.88
CA ALA A 17 13.38 -14.94 33.98
C ALA A 17 14.53 -14.70 32.99
N ALA A 18 14.25 -14.85 31.71
CA ALA A 18 15.17 -14.46 30.64
C ALA A 18 14.38 -14.11 29.37
N MET A 19 14.24 -12.81 29.15
CA MET A 19 14.36 -12.20 27.82
C MET A 19 13.45 -12.77 26.72
N GLY A 20 12.14 -12.66 26.91
CA GLY A 20 11.18 -12.76 25.81
C GLY A 20 11.04 -11.44 25.05
N ILE A 21 12.10 -10.97 24.37
CA ILE A 21 11.89 -10.16 23.16
C ILE A 21 11.43 -11.15 22.09
N GLU A 22 10.19 -11.61 22.24
CA GLU A 22 9.65 -12.66 21.40
C GLU A 22 8.86 -12.06 20.24
N LYS A 23 9.45 -12.26 19.06
CA LYS A 23 8.80 -12.47 17.77
C LYS A 23 8.43 -11.20 17.01
N GLU A 24 9.49 -10.59 16.48
CA GLU A 24 9.52 -9.93 15.18
C GLU A 24 8.82 -10.81 14.12
N HIS A 25 7.51 -10.62 13.92
CA HIS A 25 6.79 -11.15 12.76
C HIS A 25 7.07 -10.21 11.57
N PRO A 26 7.95 -10.59 10.62
CA PRO A 26 8.68 -9.65 9.76
C PRO A 26 7.86 -9.07 8.59
N THR A 27 6.55 -9.26 8.55
CA THR A 27 5.65 -8.70 7.53
C THR A 27 5.02 -7.37 7.95
N TRP A 28 4.70 -7.18 9.24
CA TRP A 28 3.97 -6.00 9.72
C TRP A 28 4.75 -4.69 9.57
N SER A 29 6.05 -4.71 9.87
CA SER A 29 6.92 -3.53 9.83
C SER A 29 6.99 -2.88 8.44
N THR A 30 6.91 -3.68 7.39
CA THR A 30 6.93 -3.20 6.00
C THR A 30 5.66 -2.44 5.66
N TYR A 31 4.49 -2.98 5.99
CA TYR A 31 3.20 -2.31 5.74
C TYR A 31 3.08 -1.01 6.52
N TRP A 32 3.51 -0.99 7.79
CA TRP A 32 3.51 0.22 8.59
C TRP A 32 4.37 1.34 7.97
N LYS A 33 5.58 1.01 7.49
CA LYS A 33 6.45 1.98 6.80
C LYS A 33 5.80 2.54 5.53
N VAL A 34 5.17 1.68 4.74
CA VAL A 34 4.44 2.10 3.53
C VAL A 34 3.25 3.00 3.89
N ALA A 35 2.51 2.70 4.96
CA ALA A 35 1.41 3.53 5.46
C ALA A 35 1.89 4.94 5.79
N VAL A 36 2.99 5.05 6.53
CA VAL A 36 3.57 6.35 6.91
C VAL A 36 3.96 7.15 5.67
N ILE A 37 4.62 6.53 4.69
CA ILE A 37 4.98 7.21 3.43
C ILE A 37 3.72 7.68 2.69
N LEU A 38 2.70 6.84 2.56
CA LEU A 38 1.46 7.18 1.87
C LEU A 38 0.73 8.35 2.54
N THR A 39 0.71 8.36 3.88
CA THR A 39 0.16 9.45 4.68
C THR A 39 0.95 10.74 4.46
N LEU A 40 2.29 10.69 4.47
CA LEU A 40 3.11 11.87 4.19
C LEU A 40 2.84 12.45 2.81
N ILE A 41 2.77 11.62 1.77
CA ILE A 41 2.42 12.06 0.41
C ILE A 41 1.02 12.71 0.41
N THR A 42 0.09 12.21 1.22
CA THR A 42 -1.28 12.77 1.34
C THR A 42 -1.32 14.10 2.07
N VAL A 43 -0.56 14.26 3.15
CA VAL A 43 -0.41 15.55 3.81
C VAL A 43 0.20 16.58 2.86
N VAL A 44 1.24 16.19 2.11
CA VAL A 44 1.88 17.07 1.12
C VAL A 44 0.89 17.46 0.02
N GLU A 45 0.10 16.52 -0.51
CA GLU A 45 -0.92 16.81 -1.52
C GLU A 45 -1.93 17.86 -1.04
N VAL A 46 -2.49 17.63 0.16
CA VAL A 46 -3.44 18.55 0.78
C VAL A 46 -2.79 19.91 1.04
N TRP A 47 -1.53 19.95 1.50
CA TRP A 47 -0.79 21.18 1.70
C TRP A 47 -0.65 21.99 0.39
N ILE A 48 -0.32 21.34 -0.72
CA ILE A 48 -0.20 21.98 -2.03
C ILE A 48 -1.52 22.62 -2.48
N TYR A 49 -2.66 22.01 -2.12
CA TYR A 49 -3.99 22.59 -2.33
C TYR A 49 -4.29 23.87 -1.53
N TYR A 50 -3.52 24.16 -0.48
CA TYR A 50 -3.71 25.38 0.33
C TYR A 50 -2.77 26.52 -0.06
N VAL A 51 -1.76 26.28 -0.90
CA VAL A 51 -0.81 27.32 -1.33
C VAL A 51 -1.26 27.95 -2.66
N PRO A 52 -1.74 29.21 -2.68
CA PRO A 52 -2.29 29.83 -3.90
C PRO A 52 -1.27 29.91 -5.04
N ALA A 53 -0.01 30.21 -4.72
CA ALA A 53 1.07 30.32 -5.70
C ALA A 53 1.35 29.01 -6.47
N ILE A 54 1.10 27.85 -5.85
CA ILE A 54 1.29 26.54 -6.48
C ILE A 54 0.03 26.15 -7.26
N ARG A 55 -1.15 26.48 -6.74
CA ARG A 55 -2.44 26.20 -7.40
C ARG A 55 -2.63 26.90 -8.73
N ASP A 56 -2.21 28.16 -8.81
CA ASP A 56 -2.36 28.96 -10.04
C ASP A 56 -1.31 28.59 -11.09
N SER A 57 -0.34 27.74 -10.74
CA SER A 57 0.64 27.23 -11.69
C SER A 57 -0.01 26.23 -12.65
N ARG A 58 0.36 26.32 -13.93
CA ARG A 58 -0.08 25.35 -14.96
C ARG A 58 0.42 23.93 -14.71
N ALA A 59 1.41 23.77 -13.82
CA ALA A 59 1.97 22.50 -13.39
C ALA A 59 1.20 21.84 -12.23
N PHE A 60 0.23 22.53 -11.62
CA PHE A 60 -0.54 22.01 -10.49
C PHE A 60 -1.27 20.69 -10.82
N VAL A 61 -2.03 20.68 -11.91
CA VAL A 61 -2.80 19.51 -12.36
C VAL A 61 -1.90 18.30 -12.64
N PRO A 62 -0.85 18.39 -13.48
CA PRO A 62 0.01 17.23 -13.74
C PRO A 62 0.78 16.78 -12.50
N MET A 63 1.18 17.68 -11.60
CA MET A 63 1.86 17.32 -10.35
C MET A 63 0.96 16.48 -9.43
N LEU A 64 -0.30 16.89 -9.25
CA LEU A 64 -1.28 16.14 -8.48
C LEU A 64 -1.59 14.78 -9.12
N LEU A 65 -1.69 14.73 -10.45
CA LEU A 65 -1.88 13.49 -11.18
C LEU A 65 -0.73 12.50 -10.91
N ILE A 66 0.52 12.97 -10.92
CA ILE A 66 1.70 12.15 -10.62
C ILE A 66 1.68 11.67 -9.17
N MET A 67 1.40 12.55 -8.21
CA MET A 67 1.30 12.16 -6.78
C MET A 67 0.21 11.11 -6.57
N SER A 68 -0.95 11.25 -7.21
CA SER A 68 -2.04 10.27 -7.17
C SER A 68 -1.63 8.94 -7.80
N ALA A 69 -0.96 8.97 -8.97
CA ALA A 69 -0.44 7.77 -9.62
C ALA A 69 0.57 7.02 -8.73
N VAL A 70 1.48 7.73 -8.08
CA VAL A 70 2.47 7.14 -7.14
C VAL A 70 1.76 6.44 -5.96
N LYS A 71 0.75 7.09 -5.38
CA LYS A 71 -0.06 6.47 -4.31
C LYS A 71 -0.75 5.21 -4.78
N PHE A 72 -1.42 5.30 -5.92
CA PHE A 72 -2.12 4.16 -6.51
C PHE A 72 -1.17 2.98 -6.73
N VAL A 73 -0.01 3.21 -7.35
CA VAL A 73 0.99 2.16 -7.59
C VAL A 73 1.51 1.56 -6.28
N THR A 74 1.79 2.41 -5.28
CA THR A 74 2.24 1.96 -3.96
C THR A 74 1.19 1.08 -3.28
N VAL A 75 -0.07 1.49 -3.31
CA VAL A 75 -1.19 0.73 -2.73
C VAL A 75 -1.37 -0.59 -3.45
N VAL A 76 -1.32 -0.59 -4.78
CA VAL A 76 -1.49 -1.80 -5.59
C VAL A 76 -0.33 -2.78 -5.37
N MET A 77 0.91 -2.31 -5.34
CA MET A 77 2.06 -3.19 -5.14
C MET A 77 2.11 -3.79 -3.74
N PHE A 78 1.88 -2.98 -2.70
CA PHE A 78 2.04 -3.40 -1.31
C PHE A 78 0.73 -3.88 -0.71
N TYR A 79 -0.33 -3.06 -0.65
CA TYR A 79 -1.58 -3.42 0.04
C TYR A 79 -2.48 -4.39 -0.73
N MET A 80 -2.50 -4.34 -2.07
CA MET A 80 -3.20 -5.33 -2.90
C MET A 80 -2.34 -6.57 -3.16
N HIS A 81 -1.18 -6.68 -2.50
CA HIS A 81 -0.27 -7.83 -2.52
C HIS A 81 0.33 -8.19 -3.89
N LEU A 82 0.11 -7.45 -4.98
CA LEU A 82 0.65 -7.79 -6.32
C LEU A 82 2.16 -8.00 -6.38
N ARG A 83 2.93 -7.44 -5.44
CA ARG A 83 4.37 -7.67 -5.32
C ARG A 83 4.70 -9.06 -4.76
N TYR A 84 3.88 -9.57 -3.85
CA TYR A 84 4.08 -10.81 -3.11
C TYR A 84 3.24 -11.98 -3.65
N ASP A 85 2.22 -11.68 -4.46
CA ASP A 85 1.28 -12.66 -4.99
C ASP A 85 1.67 -13.20 -6.38
N HIS A 86 0.95 -14.24 -6.85
CA HIS A 86 1.18 -14.84 -8.15
C HIS A 86 0.97 -13.85 -9.32
N LYS A 87 1.73 -14.05 -10.41
CA LYS A 87 1.68 -13.21 -11.63
C LYS A 87 0.26 -13.05 -12.22
N LEU A 88 -0.64 -13.98 -11.94
CA LEU A 88 -2.03 -13.95 -12.38
C LEU A 88 -2.79 -12.72 -11.84
N PHE A 89 -2.66 -12.42 -10.54
CA PHE A 89 -3.31 -11.25 -9.93
C PHE A 89 -2.77 -9.93 -10.51
N ARG A 90 -1.48 -9.90 -10.85
CA ARG A 90 -0.87 -8.75 -11.52
C ARG A 90 -1.48 -8.51 -12.90
N VAL A 91 -1.68 -9.56 -13.69
CA VAL A 91 -2.25 -9.46 -15.05
C VAL A 91 -3.73 -9.10 -15.00
N LEU A 92 -4.51 -9.73 -14.11
CA LEU A 92 -5.94 -9.44 -13.96
C LEU A 92 -6.22 -8.00 -13.51
N PHE A 93 -5.30 -7.38 -12.76
CA PHE A 93 -5.41 -5.98 -12.38
C PHE A 93 -4.90 -5.02 -13.48
N THR A 94 -3.72 -5.32 -14.04
CA THR A 94 -3.03 -4.42 -14.99
C THR A 94 -3.69 -4.43 -16.37
N GLY A 95 -4.26 -5.57 -16.80
CA GLY A 95 -4.94 -5.69 -18.09
C GLY A 95 -6.09 -4.70 -18.25
N PRO A 96 -7.12 -4.74 -17.38
CA PRO A 96 -8.21 -3.76 -17.40
C PRO A 96 -7.74 -2.32 -17.21
N LEU A 97 -6.71 -2.09 -16.40
CA LEU A 97 -6.13 -0.75 -16.20
C LEU A 97 -5.57 -0.17 -17.51
N ILE A 98 -4.79 -0.95 -18.27
CA ILE A 98 -4.22 -0.52 -19.55
C ILE A 98 -5.33 -0.27 -20.57
N ILE A 99 -6.34 -1.15 -20.63
CA ILE A 99 -7.49 -0.99 -21.52
C ILE A 99 -8.21 0.33 -21.19
N ALA A 100 -8.53 0.58 -19.92
CA ALA A 100 -9.18 1.81 -19.48
C ALA A 100 -8.39 3.07 -19.83
N MET A 101 -7.07 3.08 -19.55
CA MET A 101 -6.19 4.21 -19.90
C MET A 101 -6.16 4.47 -21.41
N THR A 102 -6.05 3.41 -22.21
CA THR A 102 -6.03 3.51 -23.67
C THR A 102 -7.36 4.03 -24.20
N THR A 103 -8.49 3.55 -23.67
CA THR A 103 -9.82 4.03 -24.03
C THR A 103 -10.00 5.50 -23.68
N ILE A 104 -9.59 5.94 -22.49
CA ILE A 104 -9.67 7.35 -22.09
C ILE A 104 -8.86 8.24 -23.04
N ILE A 105 -7.61 7.86 -23.35
CA ILE A 105 -6.76 8.61 -24.29
C ILE A 105 -7.40 8.64 -25.69
N GLY A 106 -7.93 7.51 -26.16
CA GLY A 106 -8.63 7.42 -27.45
C GLY A 106 -9.86 8.32 -27.52
N LEU A 107 -10.67 8.36 -26.46
CA LEU A 107 -11.84 9.24 -26.36
C LEU A 107 -11.45 10.72 -26.31
N MET A 108 -10.41 11.08 -25.54
CA MET A 108 -9.89 12.45 -25.51
C MET A 108 -9.40 12.89 -26.89
N PHE A 109 -8.74 12.01 -27.64
CA PHE A 109 -8.29 12.29 -29.01
C PHE A 109 -9.47 12.44 -29.98
N LEU A 110 -10.45 11.53 -29.91
CA LEU A 110 -11.64 11.54 -30.77
C LEU A 110 -12.46 12.83 -30.57
N PHE A 111 -12.79 13.17 -29.33
CA PHE A 111 -13.55 14.38 -29.03
C PHE A 111 -12.73 15.65 -29.29
N GLY A 112 -11.42 15.66 -28.99
CA GLY A 112 -10.55 16.79 -29.31
C GLY A 112 -10.50 17.10 -30.82
N LYS A 113 -10.42 16.06 -31.67
CA LYS A 113 -10.53 16.23 -33.13
C LYS A 113 -11.91 16.68 -33.58
N LEU A 114 -12.97 16.12 -32.98
CA LEU A 114 -14.35 16.49 -33.30
C LEU A 114 -14.64 17.97 -32.97
N THR A 115 -14.10 18.49 -31.87
CA THR A 115 -14.23 19.91 -31.47
C THR A 115 -13.43 20.85 -32.38
N LEU A 116 -12.31 20.40 -32.96
CA LEU A 116 -11.49 21.21 -33.89
C LEU A 116 -12.05 21.27 -35.32
N LEU A 117 -12.97 20.35 -35.68
CA LEU A 117 -13.61 20.28 -37.00
C LEU A 117 -14.93 21.05 -37.09
N LYS A 118 -15.33 21.72 -36.00
CA LYS A 118 -16.53 22.55 -35.90
C LYS A 118 -16.12 23.99 -35.64
#